data_AF-A0A9E7BMH1-F1
#
_entry.id   AF-A0A9E7BMH1-F1
#
_cell.length_a   1.000
_cell.length_b   1.000
_cell.length_c   1.000
_cell.angle_alpha   90.00
_cell.angle_beta   90.00
_cell.angle_gamma   90.00
#
_symmetry.space_group_name_H-M   'P 1'
#
loop_
_entity.id
_entity.type
_entity.pdbx_description
1 polymer ?
#
loop_
_entity_poly.entity_id
_entity_poly.type
_entity_poly.pdbx_seq_one_letter_code
_entity_poly.pdbx_strand_id
1 'polypeptide(L)'
;MSITVKTQQELDKALAKTGYQDIIIDSPSGVWLMVTSTDGKDVSAYGSATVRASGSATVRAYGSATVSAYDSATVRAYDSATVRAYDSATVSAYDSATVSAYDSATVRAYGSATVSASDSATVRAYDSATVSASGSATVRAYDSATVSAYDSATVRAYDSATVSAYDSATVRAYGSATVSAYDSATVRAYGSATVSAYGSATVSASTYVAVHLHSSWVTVEGGVVIDVTKIDRCDVTQWAGYHGTEIQDGEVIVYKAVNDDLKSGRGFAYPIGETVTCPDWDPRDACGNGLHLSPRPHHARYYFESASRFLRCAVKLDELTVIDGNGSGVPKLKAKRVRVLAEVDIDGNTITKGKH
;
A
#
# COMPACT_ATOMS: atom_id res chain seq x y z
N MET A 1 10.78 -45.62 -9.96
CA MET A 1 10.01 -45.51 -11.22
C MET A 1 8.91 -44.48 -11.00
N SER A 2 8.55 -43.74 -12.06
CA SER A 2 7.43 -42.81 -12.04
C SER A 2 6.16 -43.44 -12.61
N ILE A 3 5.00 -42.97 -12.17
CA ILE A 3 3.70 -43.31 -12.76
C ILE A 3 2.79 -42.08 -12.78
N THR A 4 2.06 -41.90 -13.87
CA THR A 4 0.98 -40.91 -13.96
C THR A 4 -0.36 -41.58 -13.68
N VAL A 5 -1.16 -40.97 -12.80
CA VAL A 5 -2.49 -41.44 -12.40
C VAL A 5 -3.51 -40.34 -12.66
N LYS A 6 -4.72 -40.73 -13.06
CA LYS A 6 -5.82 -39.81 -13.38
C LYS A 6 -7.07 -40.08 -12.53
N THR A 7 -7.16 -41.26 -11.92
CA THR A 7 -8.29 -41.72 -11.12
C THR A 7 -7.86 -42.16 -9.72
N GLN A 8 -8.80 -42.22 -8.78
CA GLN A 8 -8.51 -42.69 -7.41
C GLN A 8 -8.01 -44.13 -7.42
N GLN A 9 -8.61 -45.00 -8.24
CA GLN A 9 -8.22 -46.40 -8.31
C GLN A 9 -6.77 -46.59 -8.79
N GLU A 10 -6.32 -45.76 -9.74
CA GLU A 10 -4.92 -45.77 -10.19
C GLU A 10 -3.99 -45.25 -9.11
N LEU A 11 -4.38 -44.18 -8.41
CA LEU A 11 -3.63 -43.61 -7.30
C LEU A 11 -3.47 -44.63 -6.16
N ASP A 12 -4.55 -45.29 -5.73
CA ASP A 12 -4.51 -46.29 -4.66
C ASP A 12 -3.57 -47.46 -5.02
N LYS A 13 -3.66 -47.94 -6.27
CA LYS A 13 -2.76 -48.98 -6.79
C LYS A 13 -1.30 -48.52 -6.83
N ALA A 14 -1.06 -47.27 -7.21
CA ALA A 14 0.28 -46.70 -7.26
C ALA A 14 0.88 -46.55 -5.86
N LEU A 15 0.10 -46.07 -4.89
CA LEU A 15 0.53 -45.91 -3.49
C LEU A 15 0.82 -47.25 -2.80
N ALA A 16 0.01 -48.29 -3.07
CA ALA A 16 0.20 -49.62 -2.49
C ALA A 16 1.40 -50.38 -3.10
N LYS A 17 1.86 -50.01 -4.29
CA LYS A 17 2.96 -50.71 -4.98
C LYS A 17 4.33 -50.15 -4.58
N THR A 18 5.24 -51.02 -4.15
CA THR A 18 6.60 -50.64 -3.73
C THR A 18 7.52 -50.18 -4.86
N GLY A 19 7.17 -50.48 -6.12
CA GLY A 19 7.99 -50.14 -7.30
C GLY A 19 7.92 -48.68 -7.77
N TYR A 20 6.89 -47.93 -7.35
CA TYR A 20 6.75 -46.51 -7.68
C TYR A 20 7.26 -45.64 -6.53
N GLN A 21 8.08 -44.64 -6.88
CA GLN A 21 8.58 -43.64 -5.94
C GLN A 21 8.02 -42.27 -6.28
N ASP A 22 7.84 -41.96 -7.57
CA ASP A 22 7.25 -40.72 -8.04
C ASP A 22 5.85 -40.98 -8.60
N ILE A 23 4.82 -40.36 -8.01
CA ILE A 23 3.43 -40.48 -8.45
C ILE A 23 2.97 -39.10 -8.93
N ILE A 24 2.64 -39.01 -10.22
CA ILE A 24 2.17 -37.80 -10.88
C ILE A 24 0.64 -37.88 -10.97
N ILE A 25 -0.06 -36.98 -10.30
CA ILE A 25 -1.49 -36.80 -10.44
C ILE A 25 -1.75 -35.79 -11.55
N ASP A 26 -2.32 -36.27 -12.65
CA ASP A 26 -2.76 -35.48 -13.82
C ASP A 26 -4.25 -35.78 -14.07
N SER A 27 -5.07 -35.50 -13.05
CA SER A 27 -6.51 -35.76 -13.12
C SER A 27 -7.23 -34.66 -13.93
N PRO A 28 -8.30 -35.01 -14.68
CA PRO A 28 -9.16 -34.02 -15.31
C PRO A 28 -9.74 -33.04 -14.28
N SER A 29 -10.01 -31.82 -14.71
CA SER A 29 -10.62 -30.80 -13.85
C SER A 29 -11.91 -31.32 -13.20
N GLY A 30 -12.06 -31.12 -11.90
CA GLY A 30 -13.21 -31.58 -11.11
C GLY A 30 -13.10 -33.00 -10.55
N VAL A 31 -12.07 -33.77 -10.93
CA VAL A 31 -11.80 -35.09 -10.35
C VAL A 31 -10.88 -34.96 -9.14
N TRP A 32 -11.48 -35.06 -7.95
CA TRP A 32 -10.77 -35.02 -6.67
C TRP A 32 -10.14 -36.38 -6.35
N LEU A 33 -8.82 -36.38 -6.15
CA LEU A 33 -8.10 -37.54 -5.65
C LEU A 33 -7.71 -37.34 -4.18
N MET A 34 -7.93 -38.36 -3.36
CA MET A 34 -7.62 -38.39 -1.94
C MET A 34 -6.23 -39.00 -1.72
N VAL A 35 -5.38 -38.30 -0.97
CA VAL A 35 -4.07 -38.77 -0.51
C VAL A 35 -4.06 -38.67 1.03
N THR A 36 -4.10 -39.81 1.72
CA THR A 36 -4.14 -39.87 3.19
C THR A 36 -2.78 -40.21 3.82
N SER A 37 -1.92 -40.89 3.06
CA SER A 37 -0.50 -41.11 3.34
C SER A 37 0.23 -41.22 2.02
N THR A 38 1.52 -40.90 2.03
CA THR A 38 2.42 -41.15 0.91
C THR A 38 3.40 -42.28 1.17
N ASP A 39 3.53 -42.73 2.42
CA ASP A 39 4.50 -43.73 2.88
C ASP A 39 5.91 -43.47 2.31
N GLY A 40 6.32 -42.20 2.30
CA GLY A 40 7.63 -41.75 1.81
C GLY A 40 7.74 -41.54 0.29
N LYS A 41 6.66 -41.75 -0.48
CA LYS A 41 6.63 -41.53 -1.94
C LYS A 41 6.46 -40.04 -2.28
N ASP A 42 7.03 -39.63 -3.41
CA ASP A 42 6.89 -38.28 -3.94
C ASP A 42 5.59 -38.17 -4.76
N VAL A 43 4.55 -37.59 -4.17
CA VAL A 43 3.27 -37.33 -4.85
C VAL A 43 3.22 -35.90 -5.36
N SER A 44 3.03 -35.73 -6.66
CA SER A 44 3.00 -34.42 -7.33
C SER A 44 1.74 -34.25 -8.17
N ALA A 45 0.96 -33.20 -7.92
CA ALA A 45 -0.19 -32.79 -8.70
C ALA A 45 0.21 -31.73 -9.74
N TYR A 46 -0.18 -31.95 -11.00
CA TYR A 46 0.16 -31.06 -12.12
C TYR A 46 -1.10 -30.54 -12.83
N GLY A 47 -0.91 -29.48 -13.63
CA GLY A 47 -1.96 -28.97 -14.51
C GLY A 47 -3.16 -28.48 -13.73
N SER A 48 -4.35 -29.02 -14.03
CA SER A 48 -5.61 -28.68 -13.35
C SER A 48 -6.02 -29.70 -12.29
N ALA A 49 -5.11 -30.55 -11.85
CA ALA A 49 -5.42 -31.61 -10.89
C ALA A 49 -5.94 -31.04 -9.57
N THR A 50 -6.91 -31.74 -8.98
CA THR A 50 -7.49 -31.42 -7.66
C THR A 50 -7.20 -32.56 -6.67
N VAL A 51 -6.56 -32.23 -5.54
CA VAL A 51 -6.14 -33.22 -4.53
C VAL A 51 -6.68 -32.86 -3.15
N ARG A 52 -7.22 -33.85 -2.44
CA ARG A 52 -7.48 -33.77 -1.01
C ARG A 52 -6.39 -34.51 -0.26
N ALA A 53 -5.51 -33.77 0.42
CA ALA A 53 -4.46 -34.32 1.26
C ALA A 53 -4.90 -34.31 2.73
N SER A 54 -4.72 -35.41 3.45
CA SER A 54 -5.02 -35.48 4.88
C SER A 54 -4.02 -36.38 5.61
N GLY A 55 -4.17 -36.53 6.93
CA GLY A 55 -3.26 -37.36 7.73
C GLY A 55 -1.81 -36.88 7.62
N SER A 56 -0.90 -37.77 7.21
CA SER A 56 0.54 -37.49 7.04
C SER A 56 0.96 -37.32 5.57
N ALA A 57 -0.01 -37.12 4.67
CA ALA A 57 0.27 -36.97 3.24
C ALA A 57 1.20 -35.78 2.95
N THR A 58 2.12 -35.96 2.01
CA THR A 58 2.98 -34.89 1.47
C THR A 58 2.74 -34.75 -0.01
N VAL A 59 2.26 -33.58 -0.46
CA VAL A 59 1.89 -33.33 -1.86
C VAL A 59 2.66 -32.13 -2.40
N ARG A 60 3.24 -32.24 -3.60
CA ARG A 60 3.72 -31.09 -4.37
C ARG A 60 2.64 -30.69 -5.37
N ALA A 61 2.31 -29.41 -5.47
CA ALA A 61 1.34 -28.88 -6.41
C ALA A 61 2.04 -27.91 -7.37
N TYR A 62 1.87 -28.14 -8.67
CA TYR A 62 2.50 -27.38 -9.75
C TYR A 62 1.45 -26.81 -10.71
N GLY A 63 1.83 -25.78 -11.47
CA GLY A 63 0.94 -25.16 -12.45
C GLY A 63 -0.30 -24.54 -11.80
N SER A 64 -1.49 -25.03 -12.15
CA SER A 64 -2.78 -24.54 -11.62
C SER A 64 -3.46 -25.58 -10.72
N ALA A 65 -2.69 -26.52 -10.17
CA ALA A 65 -3.23 -27.57 -9.33
C ALA A 65 -3.86 -26.99 -8.05
N THR A 66 -4.94 -27.62 -7.59
CA THR A 66 -5.63 -27.22 -6.37
C THR A 66 -5.51 -28.32 -5.31
N VAL A 67 -5.10 -27.94 -4.10
CA VAL A 67 -4.97 -28.89 -2.98
C VAL A 67 -5.79 -28.42 -1.78
N SER A 68 -6.62 -29.29 -1.22
CA SER A 68 -7.19 -29.11 0.12
C SER A 68 -6.44 -30.00 1.11
N ALA A 69 -5.68 -29.39 2.01
CA ALA A 69 -4.86 -30.04 3.03
C ALA A 69 -5.52 -29.97 4.41
N TYR A 70 -5.61 -31.11 5.07
CA TYR A 70 -6.22 -31.30 6.39
C TYR A 70 -5.25 -31.98 7.36
N ASP A 71 -5.60 -31.99 8.64
CA ASP A 71 -4.82 -32.64 9.71
C ASP A 71 -3.35 -32.20 9.73
N SER A 72 -2.40 -33.12 9.51
CA SER A 72 -0.95 -32.87 9.49
C SER A 72 -0.37 -32.94 8.07
N ALA A 73 -1.21 -32.80 7.03
CA ALA A 73 -0.75 -32.87 5.66
C ALA A 73 0.23 -31.73 5.35
N THR A 74 1.24 -32.05 4.54
CA THR A 74 2.25 -31.10 4.08
C THR A 74 2.09 -30.84 2.59
N VAL A 75 2.06 -29.57 2.17
CA VAL A 75 1.96 -29.17 0.77
C VAL A 75 3.12 -28.26 0.38
N ARG A 76 3.74 -28.51 -0.77
CA ARG A 76 4.59 -27.53 -1.46
C ARG A 76 3.87 -27.06 -2.72
N ALA A 77 3.51 -25.79 -2.79
CA ALA A 77 2.79 -25.19 -3.91
C ALA A 77 3.73 -24.28 -4.70
N TYR A 78 3.76 -24.48 -6.02
CA TYR A 78 4.61 -23.76 -6.98
C TYR A 78 3.74 -23.10 -8.05
N ASP A 79 4.32 -22.19 -8.83
CA ASP A 79 3.66 -21.50 -9.94
C ASP A 79 2.37 -20.76 -9.51
N SER A 80 1.20 -21.18 -10.01
CA SER A 80 -0.11 -20.61 -9.70
C SER A 80 -1.00 -21.60 -8.93
N ALA A 81 -0.39 -22.56 -8.22
CA ALA A 81 -1.13 -23.56 -7.47
C ALA A 81 -1.94 -22.91 -6.34
N THR A 82 -3.12 -23.47 -6.07
CA THR A 82 -4.03 -23.00 -5.02
C THR A 82 -4.11 -24.02 -3.90
N VAL A 83 -3.94 -23.59 -2.65
CA VAL A 83 -4.02 -24.47 -1.48
C VAL A 83 -5.03 -23.93 -0.46
N ARG A 84 -5.91 -24.80 0.04
CA ARG A 84 -6.64 -24.57 1.28
C ARG A 84 -6.04 -25.45 2.36
N ALA A 85 -5.62 -24.87 3.48
CA ALA A 85 -4.98 -25.56 4.58
C ALA A 85 -5.83 -25.39 5.86
N TYR A 86 -6.15 -26.50 6.50
CA TYR A 86 -6.96 -26.59 7.70
C TYR A 86 -6.19 -27.29 8.83
N ASP A 87 -6.73 -27.24 10.04
CA ASP A 87 -6.18 -27.92 11.22
C ASP A 87 -4.70 -27.57 11.47
N SER A 88 -3.79 -28.53 11.37
CA SER A 88 -2.33 -28.38 11.57
C SER A 88 -1.55 -28.52 10.25
N ALA A 89 -2.21 -28.35 9.11
CA ALA A 89 -1.57 -28.52 7.81
C ALA A 89 -0.45 -27.52 7.61
N THR A 90 0.63 -27.95 6.93
CA THR A 90 1.81 -27.13 6.66
C THR A 90 1.96 -26.89 5.17
N VAL A 91 2.11 -25.62 4.77
CA VAL A 91 2.25 -25.23 3.37
C VAL A 91 3.53 -24.43 3.15
N SER A 92 4.30 -24.79 2.12
CA SER A 92 5.32 -23.89 1.54
C SER A 92 4.84 -23.45 0.16
N ALA A 93 4.57 -22.16 0.00
CA ALA A 93 4.08 -21.54 -1.22
C ALA A 93 5.19 -20.73 -1.89
N TYR A 94 5.36 -20.92 -3.19
CA TYR A 94 6.37 -20.28 -4.02
C TYR A 94 5.72 -19.56 -5.21
N ASP A 95 6.49 -18.69 -5.86
CA ASP A 95 6.09 -17.97 -7.07
C ASP A 95 4.80 -17.17 -6.90
N SER A 96 3.70 -17.53 -7.58
CA SER A 96 2.40 -16.87 -7.50
C SER A 96 1.33 -17.78 -6.85
N ALA A 97 1.77 -18.76 -6.05
CA ALA A 97 0.85 -19.68 -5.38
C ALA A 97 -0.08 -18.93 -4.41
N THR A 98 -1.33 -19.38 -4.33
CA THR A 98 -2.36 -18.80 -3.45
C THR A 98 -2.71 -19.77 -2.35
N VAL A 99 -2.73 -19.31 -1.09
CA VAL A 99 -3.03 -20.14 0.08
C VAL A 99 -4.13 -19.51 0.93
N SER A 100 -5.14 -20.28 1.28
CA SER A 100 -6.06 -19.96 2.39
C SER A 100 -5.75 -20.88 3.57
N ALA A 101 -5.38 -20.32 4.72
CA ALA A 101 -4.96 -21.04 5.92
C ALA A 101 -5.91 -20.73 7.09
N TYR A 102 -6.41 -21.78 7.72
CA TYR A 102 -7.38 -21.73 8.81
C TYR A 102 -6.87 -22.49 10.04
N ASP A 103 -7.58 -22.37 11.16
CA ASP A 103 -7.27 -23.08 12.41
C ASP A 103 -5.83 -22.83 12.90
N SER A 104 -4.98 -23.86 12.94
CA SER A 104 -3.57 -23.81 13.35
C SER A 104 -2.61 -24.06 12.18
N ALA A 105 -3.07 -23.88 10.94
CA ALA A 105 -2.26 -24.14 9.76
C ALA A 105 -1.03 -23.23 9.71
N THR A 106 0.08 -23.77 9.21
CA THR A 106 1.35 -23.04 9.10
C THR A 106 1.75 -22.85 7.64
N VAL A 107 2.06 -21.61 7.26
CA VAL A 107 2.43 -21.25 5.88
C VAL A 107 3.80 -20.58 5.84
N ARG A 108 4.66 -21.00 4.91
CA ARG A 108 5.83 -20.24 4.46
C ARG A 108 5.57 -19.77 3.03
N ALA A 109 5.53 -18.46 2.80
CA ALA A 109 5.26 -17.85 1.51
C ALA A 109 6.52 -17.16 0.97
N TYR A 110 6.87 -17.44 -0.29
CA TYR A 110 8.03 -16.93 -1.01
C TYR A 110 7.61 -16.28 -2.33
N GLY A 111 8.49 -15.47 -2.91
CA GLY A 111 8.23 -14.82 -4.20
C GLY A 111 7.07 -13.84 -4.12
N SER A 112 6.05 -14.03 -4.95
CA SER A 112 4.82 -13.22 -4.99
C SER A 112 3.59 -14.01 -4.50
N ALA A 113 3.81 -15.02 -3.65
CA ALA A 113 2.73 -15.84 -3.11
C ALA A 113 1.74 -15.00 -2.30
N THR A 114 0.46 -15.35 -2.40
CA THR A 114 -0.64 -14.68 -1.71
C THR A 114 -1.23 -15.58 -0.65
N VAL A 115 -1.38 -15.08 0.58
CA VAL A 115 -1.89 -15.86 1.72
C VAL A 115 -3.06 -15.13 2.39
N SER A 116 -4.18 -15.81 2.57
CA SER A 116 -5.23 -15.43 3.52
C SER A 116 -5.11 -16.34 4.74
N ALA A 117 -4.92 -15.76 5.93
CA ALA A 117 -4.75 -16.49 7.18
C ALA A 117 -5.79 -16.02 8.21
N SER A 118 -6.48 -16.97 8.85
CA SER A 118 -7.50 -16.70 9.85
C SER A 118 -7.31 -17.59 11.08
N ASP A 119 -8.13 -17.38 12.11
CA ASP A 119 -8.09 -18.11 13.39
C ASP A 119 -6.73 -18.01 14.09
N SER A 120 -6.00 -19.11 14.26
CA SER A 120 -4.66 -19.15 14.89
C SER A 120 -3.56 -19.51 13.88
N ALA A 121 -3.82 -19.33 12.58
CA ALA A 121 -2.87 -19.67 11.53
C ALA A 121 -1.56 -18.86 11.67
N THR A 122 -0.45 -19.49 11.33
CA THR A 122 0.89 -18.88 11.41
C THR A 122 1.50 -18.74 10.03
N VAL A 123 1.96 -17.54 9.68
CA VAL A 123 2.56 -17.24 8.36
C VAL A 123 3.97 -16.68 8.52
N ARG A 124 4.90 -17.17 7.70
CA ARG A 124 6.18 -16.49 7.41
C ARG A 124 6.17 -16.07 5.94
N ALA A 125 6.20 -14.77 5.69
CA ALA A 125 6.19 -14.18 4.36
C ALA A 125 7.55 -13.56 4.04
N TYR A 126 8.09 -13.86 2.87
CA TYR A 126 9.38 -13.42 2.37
C TYR A 126 9.21 -12.71 1.01
N ASP A 127 10.27 -12.05 0.55
CA ASP A 127 10.33 -11.39 -0.77
C ASP A 127 9.18 -10.38 -0.98
N SER A 128 8.29 -10.62 -1.95
CA SER A 128 7.13 -9.79 -2.29
C SER A 128 5.80 -10.44 -1.92
N ALA A 129 5.81 -11.42 -1.00
CA ALA A 129 4.61 -12.14 -0.60
C ALA A 129 3.59 -11.19 0.04
N THR A 130 2.30 -11.44 -0.24
CA THR A 130 1.19 -10.65 0.28
C THR A 130 0.35 -11.49 1.24
N VAL A 131 0.05 -10.94 2.41
CA VAL A 131 -0.70 -11.64 3.47
C VAL A 131 -1.89 -10.80 3.93
N SER A 132 -3.07 -11.40 3.99
CA SER A 132 -4.21 -10.89 4.75
C SER A 132 -4.42 -11.79 5.98
N ALA A 133 -4.30 -11.22 7.18
CA ALA A 133 -4.39 -11.95 8.45
C ALA A 133 -5.54 -11.41 9.31
N SER A 134 -6.38 -12.30 9.84
CA SER A 134 -7.50 -11.96 10.73
C SER A 134 -7.59 -12.91 11.93
N GLY A 135 -8.52 -12.65 12.86
CA GLY A 135 -8.63 -13.40 14.10
C GLY A 135 -7.40 -13.24 15.00
N SER A 136 -6.79 -14.36 15.42
CA SER A 136 -5.58 -14.42 16.23
C SER A 136 -4.34 -14.85 15.41
N ALA A 137 -4.40 -14.70 14.07
CA ALA A 137 -3.33 -15.14 13.18
C ALA A 137 -2.01 -14.42 13.50
N THR A 138 -0.90 -15.13 13.34
CA THR A 138 0.45 -14.61 13.60
C THR A 138 1.28 -14.57 12.32
N VAL A 139 1.80 -13.40 11.97
CA VAL A 139 2.60 -13.19 10.76
C VAL A 139 4.01 -12.71 11.10
N ARG A 140 5.02 -13.30 10.44
CA ARG A 140 6.36 -12.71 10.32
C ARG A 140 6.59 -12.33 8.86
N ALA A 141 6.78 -11.05 8.60
CA ALA A 141 7.02 -10.49 7.28
C ALA A 141 8.47 -10.01 7.16
N TYR A 142 9.14 -10.41 6.10
CA TYR A 142 10.54 -10.10 5.78
C TYR A 142 10.64 -9.39 4.43
N ASP A 143 11.80 -8.80 4.14
CA ASP A 143 12.11 -8.17 2.86
C ASP A 143 11.09 -7.09 2.48
N SER A 144 10.36 -7.27 1.38
CA SER A 144 9.33 -6.36 0.86
C SER A 144 7.90 -6.92 1.02
N ALA A 145 7.70 -7.89 1.92
CA ALA A 145 6.40 -8.51 2.12
C ALA A 145 5.36 -7.49 2.60
N THR A 146 4.13 -7.64 2.14
CA THR A 146 3.01 -6.75 2.47
C THR A 146 1.97 -7.49 3.31
N VAL A 147 1.51 -6.89 4.40
CA VAL A 147 0.55 -7.50 5.33
C VAL A 147 -0.61 -6.56 5.63
N SER A 148 -1.83 -7.04 5.46
CA SER A 148 -3.03 -6.45 6.07
C SER A 148 -3.44 -7.30 7.28
N ALA A 149 -3.48 -6.70 8.47
CA ALA A 149 -3.78 -7.37 9.73
C ALA A 149 -5.05 -6.78 10.36
N TYR A 150 -6.00 -7.64 10.70
CA TYR A 150 -7.32 -7.29 11.25
C TYR A 150 -7.53 -7.96 12.61
N ASP A 151 -8.60 -7.57 13.31
CA ASP A 151 -9.00 -8.13 14.61
C ASP A 151 -7.87 -8.11 15.65
N SER A 152 -7.41 -9.28 16.12
CA SER A 152 -6.35 -9.47 17.12
C SER A 152 -5.07 -10.04 16.49
N ALA A 153 -4.91 -9.94 15.17
CA ALA A 153 -3.76 -10.49 14.47
C ALA A 153 -2.46 -9.84 14.98
N THR A 154 -1.41 -10.66 15.06
CA THR A 154 -0.08 -10.21 15.52
C THR A 154 0.93 -10.29 14.38
N VAL A 155 1.61 -9.17 14.10
CA VAL A 155 2.60 -9.06 13.02
C VAL A 155 3.98 -8.70 13.58
N ARG A 156 5.02 -9.38 13.10
CA ARG A 156 6.40 -8.91 13.18
C ARG A 156 6.90 -8.59 11.77
N ALA A 157 7.18 -7.31 11.52
CA ALA A 157 7.69 -6.81 10.24
C ALA A 157 9.18 -6.50 10.36
N TYR A 158 9.95 -6.97 9.39
CA TYR A 158 11.40 -6.79 9.28
C TYR A 158 11.75 -6.11 7.95
N ASP A 159 12.98 -5.62 7.85
CA ASP A 159 13.55 -5.04 6.62
C ASP A 159 12.69 -3.92 6.03
N SER A 160 12.12 -4.08 4.84
CA SER A 160 11.27 -3.07 4.17
C SER A 160 9.80 -3.52 4.09
N ALA A 161 9.39 -4.43 4.98
CA ALA A 161 8.02 -4.94 4.99
C ALA A 161 7.00 -3.82 5.28
N THR A 162 5.85 -3.92 4.62
CA THR A 162 4.76 -2.94 4.75
C THR A 162 3.57 -3.58 5.47
N VAL A 163 3.02 -2.91 6.48
CA VAL A 163 1.90 -3.42 7.28
C VAL A 163 0.78 -2.39 7.39
N SER A 164 -0.44 -2.79 7.08
CA SER A 164 -1.66 -2.08 7.48
C SER A 164 -2.33 -2.85 8.60
N ALA A 165 -2.47 -2.23 9.77
CA ALA A 165 -3.04 -2.82 10.97
C ALA A 165 -4.35 -2.12 11.36
N TYR A 166 -5.40 -2.91 11.54
CA TYR A 166 -6.77 -2.47 11.85
C TYR A 166 -7.23 -3.04 13.20
N ASP A 167 -8.35 -2.52 13.70
CA ASP A 167 -9.01 -3.00 14.93
C ASP A 167 -8.05 -3.05 16.14
N SER A 168 -7.79 -4.22 16.71
CA SER A 168 -6.91 -4.45 17.85
C SER A 168 -5.59 -5.14 17.45
N ALA A 169 -5.23 -5.09 16.16
CA ALA A 169 -4.04 -5.77 15.65
C ALA A 169 -2.77 -5.22 16.31
N THR A 170 -1.80 -6.09 16.57
CA THR A 170 -0.54 -5.75 17.23
C THR A 170 0.63 -5.93 16.28
N VAL A 171 1.44 -4.88 16.10
CA VAL A 171 2.59 -4.88 15.19
C VAL A 171 3.88 -4.62 15.95
N ARG A 172 4.92 -5.40 15.66
CA ARG A 172 6.32 -5.06 15.95
C ARG A 172 7.07 -4.82 14.65
N ALA A 173 7.53 -3.59 14.43
CA ALA A 173 8.24 -3.18 13.22
C ALA A 173 9.73 -2.97 13.51
N TYR A 174 10.58 -3.52 12.65
CA TYR A 174 12.04 -3.44 12.71
C TYR A 174 12.61 -2.99 11.36
N GLY A 175 13.85 -2.51 11.35
CA GLY A 175 14.53 -2.10 10.12
C GLY A 175 13.93 -0.83 9.54
N SER A 176 13.59 -0.87 8.25
CA SER A 176 12.92 0.18 7.47
C SER A 176 11.42 -0.09 7.24
N ALA A 177 10.81 -0.96 8.07
CA ALA A 177 9.42 -1.35 7.89
C ALA A 177 8.47 -0.14 7.96
N THR A 178 7.42 -0.16 7.15
CA THR A 178 6.39 0.89 7.10
C THR A 178 5.08 0.35 7.67
N VAL A 179 4.48 1.08 8.60
CA VAL A 179 3.23 0.67 9.27
C VAL A 179 2.18 1.76 9.17
N SER A 180 0.99 1.41 8.71
CA SER A 180 -0.22 2.22 8.88
C SER A 180 -1.10 1.58 9.96
N ALA A 181 -1.34 2.29 11.06
CA ALA A 181 -2.13 1.80 12.19
C ALA A 181 -3.45 2.56 12.30
N TYR A 182 -4.56 1.81 12.33
CA TYR A 182 -5.93 2.33 12.40
C TYR A 182 -6.61 1.87 13.70
N ASP A 183 -7.76 2.48 14.01
CA ASP A 183 -8.64 2.11 15.13
C ASP A 183 -7.90 2.02 16.47
N SER A 184 -7.85 0.85 17.11
CA SER A 184 -7.16 0.60 18.38
C SER A 184 -5.85 -0.18 18.21
N ALA A 185 -5.29 -0.22 17.00
CA ALA A 185 -4.10 -1.00 16.70
C ALA A 185 -2.91 -0.54 17.56
N THR A 186 -2.07 -1.49 17.96
CA THR A 186 -0.90 -1.24 18.81
C THR A 186 0.39 -1.51 18.04
N VAL A 187 1.29 -0.54 17.99
CA VAL A 187 2.56 -0.63 17.27
C VAL A 187 3.75 -0.43 18.20
N ARG A 188 4.74 -1.32 18.11
CA ARG A 188 6.10 -1.09 18.62
C ARG A 188 7.07 -1.01 17.46
N ALA A 189 7.74 0.12 17.28
CA ALA A 189 8.58 0.37 16.13
C ALA A 189 10.04 0.66 16.56
N TYR A 190 10.97 0.08 15.82
CA TYR A 190 12.41 0.16 16.08
C TYR A 190 13.20 0.42 14.80
N GLY A 191 14.43 0.93 14.94
CA GLY A 191 15.32 1.19 13.80
C GLY A 191 14.92 2.48 13.07
N SER A 192 14.83 2.41 11.75
CA SER A 192 14.42 3.49 10.87
C SER A 192 13.01 3.26 10.30
N ALA A 193 12.15 2.57 11.06
CA ALA A 193 10.77 2.32 10.66
C ALA A 193 9.97 3.63 10.56
N THR A 194 8.90 3.60 9.78
CA THR A 194 7.94 4.71 9.66
C THR A 194 6.55 4.24 10.06
N VAL A 195 5.86 5.03 10.88
CA VAL A 195 4.50 4.72 11.34
C VAL A 195 3.56 5.87 10.98
N SER A 196 2.46 5.59 10.29
CA SER A 196 1.31 6.50 10.16
C SER A 196 0.20 6.03 11.08
N ALA A 197 -0.20 6.86 12.03
CA ALA A 197 -1.17 6.50 13.07
C ALA A 197 -2.47 7.29 12.95
N TYR A 198 -3.58 6.56 12.91
CA TYR A 198 -4.95 7.05 12.75
C TYR A 198 -5.84 6.55 13.90
N GLY A 199 -7.08 7.05 13.98
CA GLY A 199 -8.04 6.60 14.99
C GLY A 199 -7.53 6.83 16.41
N SER A 200 -7.62 5.81 17.24
CA SER A 200 -7.13 5.75 18.63
C SER A 200 -5.90 4.84 18.79
N ALA A 201 -5.09 4.68 17.74
CA ALA A 201 -3.95 3.77 17.74
C ALA A 201 -2.94 4.13 18.85
N THR A 202 -2.19 3.14 19.30
CA THR A 202 -1.12 3.31 20.30
C THR A 202 0.24 2.96 19.68
N VAL A 203 1.21 3.87 19.76
CA VAL A 203 2.53 3.71 19.18
C VAL A 203 3.61 3.91 20.23
N SER A 204 4.52 2.93 20.35
CA SER A 204 5.78 3.05 21.09
C SER A 204 6.94 2.96 20.09
N ALA A 205 7.76 3.99 20.03
CA ALA A 205 8.72 4.19 18.96
C ALA A 205 10.12 4.49 19.51
N SER A 206 11.15 3.81 18.98
CA SER A 206 12.54 4.16 19.28
C SER A 206 12.93 5.51 18.68
N THR A 207 14.02 6.12 19.16
CA THR A 207 14.45 7.50 18.87
C THR A 207 14.40 7.93 17.39
N TYR A 208 14.70 7.03 16.45
CA TYR A 208 14.82 7.36 15.02
C TYR A 208 13.62 6.93 14.16
N VAL A 209 12.55 6.46 14.78
CA VAL A 209 11.32 6.10 14.07
C VAL A 209 10.52 7.37 13.79
N ALA A 210 10.16 7.59 12.53
CA ALA A 210 9.24 8.65 12.15
C ALA A 210 7.79 8.24 12.45
N VAL A 211 7.04 9.07 13.16
CA VAL A 211 5.63 8.83 13.47
C VAL A 211 4.78 9.97 12.93
N HIS A 212 3.99 9.72 11.90
CA HIS A 212 3.00 10.64 11.37
C HIS A 212 1.69 10.50 12.14
N LEU A 213 1.34 11.53 12.90
CA LEU A 213 0.14 11.57 13.73
C LEU A 213 -1.03 12.17 12.92
N HIS A 214 -2.01 11.36 12.56
CA HIS A 214 -3.18 11.80 11.77
C HIS A 214 -4.45 11.94 12.59
N SER A 215 -4.42 11.64 13.89
CA SER A 215 -5.57 11.79 14.79
C SER A 215 -5.11 12.23 16.18
N SER A 216 -5.85 13.16 16.77
CA SER A 216 -5.60 13.66 18.14
C SER A 216 -5.89 12.62 19.23
N TRP A 217 -6.49 11.49 18.86
CA TRP A 217 -6.82 10.38 19.76
C TRP A 217 -5.73 9.31 19.80
N VAL A 218 -4.71 9.41 18.96
CA VAL A 218 -3.57 8.48 18.97
C VAL A 218 -2.68 8.78 20.18
N THR A 219 -2.22 7.71 20.84
CA THR A 219 -1.21 7.79 21.90
C THR A 219 0.16 7.43 21.33
N VAL A 220 1.15 8.31 21.49
CA VAL A 220 2.52 8.07 21.02
C VAL A 220 3.52 8.26 22.16
N GLU A 221 4.43 7.28 22.31
CA GLU A 221 5.59 7.34 23.18
C GLU A 221 6.87 7.18 22.35
N GLY A 222 7.77 8.17 22.39
CA GLY A 222 9.02 8.18 21.66
C GLY A 222 8.90 8.51 20.16
N GLY A 223 9.95 8.22 19.40
CA GLY A 223 10.05 8.56 17.97
C GLY A 223 10.21 10.06 17.68
N VAL A 224 10.34 10.35 16.38
CA VAL A 224 10.25 11.71 15.81
C VAL A 224 8.82 11.91 15.34
N VAL A 225 8.03 12.68 16.11
CA VAL A 225 6.61 12.87 15.83
C VAL A 225 6.41 14.02 14.84
N ILE A 226 5.79 13.70 13.71
CA ILE A 226 5.27 14.65 12.73
C ILE A 226 3.77 14.76 13.00
N ASP A 227 3.39 15.82 13.71
CA ASP A 227 2.02 16.04 14.13
C ASP A 227 1.20 16.71 13.01
N VAL A 228 0.55 15.89 12.19
CA VAL A 228 -0.28 16.35 11.06
C VAL A 228 -1.57 16.98 11.57
N THR A 229 -2.03 16.65 12.79
CA THR A 229 -3.27 17.16 13.37
C THR A 229 -3.20 18.65 13.74
N LYS A 230 -1.98 19.16 13.95
CA LYS A 230 -1.74 20.57 14.29
C LYS A 230 -1.64 21.49 13.08
N ILE A 231 -1.67 20.95 11.86
CA ILE A 231 -1.56 21.75 10.65
C ILE A 231 -2.91 22.42 10.40
N ASP A 232 -2.98 23.72 10.65
CA ASP A 232 -4.08 24.57 10.19
C ASP A 232 -3.88 24.87 8.71
N ARG A 233 -4.58 24.13 7.85
CA ARG A 233 -4.52 24.31 6.39
C ARG A 233 -5.26 25.56 5.90
N CYS A 234 -5.92 26.31 6.78
CA CYS A 234 -6.49 27.62 6.46
C CYS A 234 -5.47 28.76 6.70
N ASP A 235 -4.45 28.54 7.54
CA ASP A 235 -3.35 29.47 7.71
C ASP A 235 -2.36 29.37 6.54
N VAL A 236 -2.10 30.49 5.86
CA VAL A 236 -1.25 30.50 4.66
C VAL A 236 0.20 30.13 4.95
N THR A 237 0.71 30.43 6.16
CA THR A 237 2.10 30.12 6.51
C THR A 237 2.26 28.61 6.69
N GLN A 238 1.35 27.99 7.43
CA GLN A 238 1.31 26.54 7.62
C GLN A 238 0.99 25.81 6.31
N TRP A 239 0.05 26.30 5.52
CA TRP A 239 -0.24 25.79 4.18
C TRP A 239 1.01 25.85 3.29
N ALA A 240 1.73 26.97 3.31
CA ALA A 240 2.93 27.14 2.51
C ALA A 240 4.04 26.18 2.95
N GLY A 241 4.27 26.04 4.25
CA GLY A 241 5.22 25.06 4.80
C GLY A 241 4.87 23.63 4.44
N TYR A 242 3.59 23.26 4.52
CA TYR A 242 3.10 21.92 4.18
C TYR A 242 3.28 21.58 2.70
N HIS A 243 3.02 22.53 1.79
CA HIS A 243 3.19 22.35 0.35
C HIS A 243 4.59 22.72 -0.17
N GLY A 244 5.49 23.10 0.74
CA GLY A 244 6.86 23.51 0.44
C GLY A 244 6.95 24.70 -0.51
N THR A 245 6.06 25.69 -0.36
CA THR A 245 6.18 26.95 -1.11
C THR A 245 6.82 28.07 -0.28
N GLU A 246 7.50 28.98 -0.96
CA GLU A 246 8.28 30.04 -0.33
C GLU A 246 7.39 31.21 0.07
N ILE A 247 7.63 31.74 1.27
CA ILE A 247 7.16 33.06 1.69
C ILE A 247 8.37 33.98 1.78
N GLN A 248 8.36 35.06 1.00
CA GLN A 248 9.43 36.04 0.96
C GLN A 248 8.82 37.44 1.05
N ASP A 249 9.35 38.28 1.95
CA ASP A 249 8.95 39.68 2.10
C ASP A 249 7.43 39.91 2.26
N GLY A 250 6.73 39.00 2.94
CA GLY A 250 5.28 39.07 3.15
C GLY A 250 4.44 38.66 1.94
N GLU A 251 5.04 38.02 0.93
CA GLU A 251 4.36 37.44 -0.21
C GLU A 251 4.63 35.94 -0.31
N VAL A 252 3.60 35.16 -0.62
CA VAL A 252 3.74 33.73 -0.96
C VAL A 252 3.96 33.58 -2.46
N ILE A 253 4.88 32.70 -2.82
CA ILE A 253 5.12 32.31 -4.21
C ILE A 253 4.13 31.22 -4.60
N VAL A 254 3.43 31.40 -5.71
CA VAL A 254 2.43 30.48 -6.22
C VAL A 254 2.41 30.49 -7.73
N TYR A 255 1.69 29.56 -8.34
CA TYR A 255 1.78 29.29 -9.75
C TYR A 255 0.41 29.33 -10.44
N LYS A 256 0.42 29.82 -11.68
CA LYS A 256 -0.76 29.88 -12.54
C LYS A 256 -0.50 29.16 -13.85
N ALA A 257 -1.39 28.24 -14.21
CA ALA A 257 -1.43 27.62 -15.52
C ALA A 257 -2.23 28.51 -16.49
N VAL A 258 -1.67 28.77 -17.66
CA VAL A 258 -2.23 29.62 -18.72
C VAL A 258 -1.99 29.03 -20.11
N ASN A 259 -2.72 29.53 -21.11
CA ASN A 259 -2.50 29.22 -22.51
C ASN A 259 -1.41 30.13 -23.12
N ASP A 260 -1.19 30.02 -24.43
CA ASP A 260 -0.16 30.79 -25.15
C ASP A 260 -0.38 32.31 -25.07
N ASP A 261 -1.64 32.73 -24.96
CA ASP A 261 -2.06 34.14 -24.80
C ASP A 261 -1.98 34.65 -23.35
N LEU A 262 -1.36 33.89 -22.44
CA LEU A 262 -1.30 34.19 -21.00
C LEU A 262 -2.67 34.29 -20.34
N LYS A 263 -3.67 33.56 -20.83
CA LYS A 263 -5.00 33.48 -20.23
C LYS A 263 -5.20 32.17 -19.48
N SER A 264 -5.84 32.27 -18.32
CA SER A 264 -6.31 31.10 -17.57
C SER A 264 -7.40 30.34 -18.33
N GLY A 265 -7.73 29.12 -17.89
CA GLY A 265 -8.84 28.33 -18.47
C GLY A 265 -10.22 29.01 -18.42
N ARG A 266 -10.37 30.11 -17.67
CA ARG A 266 -11.58 30.96 -17.66
C ARG A 266 -11.44 32.24 -18.49
N GLY A 267 -10.40 32.36 -19.31
CA GLY A 267 -10.15 33.50 -20.19
C GLY A 267 -9.51 34.74 -19.54
N PHE A 268 -9.27 34.71 -18.22
CA PHE A 268 -8.68 35.85 -17.49
C PHE A 268 -7.17 35.96 -17.76
N ALA A 269 -6.68 37.16 -18.08
CA ALA A 269 -5.29 37.41 -18.50
C ALA A 269 -4.33 37.59 -17.31
N TYR A 270 -3.10 37.09 -17.47
CA TYR A 270 -1.99 37.18 -16.52
C TYR A 270 -0.70 37.63 -17.22
N PRO A 271 -0.62 38.90 -17.65
CA PRO A 271 0.58 39.45 -18.30
C PRO A 271 1.80 39.41 -17.37
N ILE A 272 2.94 38.93 -17.89
CA ILE A 272 4.20 38.82 -17.14
C ILE A 272 4.74 40.23 -16.83
N GLY A 273 5.14 40.46 -15.59
CA GLY A 273 5.65 41.75 -15.10
C GLY A 273 4.59 42.68 -14.52
N GLU A 274 3.31 42.31 -14.57
CA GLU A 274 2.20 43.15 -14.12
C GLU A 274 1.53 42.64 -12.84
N THR A 275 0.73 43.51 -12.21
CA THR A 275 -0.16 43.16 -11.10
C THR A 275 -1.59 43.06 -11.60
N VAL A 276 -2.13 41.85 -11.50
CA VAL A 276 -3.49 41.49 -11.89
C VAL A 276 -4.41 41.65 -10.67
N THR A 277 -5.58 42.28 -10.85
CA THR A 277 -6.55 42.51 -9.76
C THR A 277 -7.89 41.86 -10.10
N CYS A 278 -8.48 41.11 -9.16
CA CYS A 278 -9.83 40.55 -9.26
C CYS A 278 -10.87 41.63 -8.90
N PRO A 279 -11.81 41.95 -9.81
CA PRO A 279 -12.81 42.99 -9.58
C PRO A 279 -13.90 42.56 -8.59
N ASP A 280 -14.19 41.27 -8.52
CA ASP A 280 -15.28 40.66 -7.76
C ASP A 280 -14.75 39.87 -6.55
N TRP A 281 -13.65 40.33 -5.94
CA TRP A 281 -12.99 39.63 -4.83
C TRP A 281 -13.92 39.37 -3.64
N ASP A 282 -13.91 38.12 -3.18
CA ASP A 282 -14.59 37.67 -1.98
C ASP A 282 -13.61 36.88 -1.09
N PRO A 283 -13.36 37.30 0.15
CA PRO A 283 -12.40 36.64 1.04
C PRO A 283 -12.91 35.34 1.68
N ARG A 284 -14.19 34.98 1.50
CA ARG A 284 -14.74 33.74 2.08
C ARG A 284 -14.01 32.50 1.55
N ASP A 285 -13.84 31.48 2.39
CA ASP A 285 -13.33 30.16 1.98
C ASP A 285 -14.35 29.43 1.10
N ALA A 286 -14.39 29.85 -0.17
CA ALA A 286 -15.26 29.32 -1.20
C ALA A 286 -14.59 29.50 -2.55
N CYS A 287 -14.81 28.54 -3.46
CA CYS A 287 -14.32 28.63 -4.82
C CYS A 287 -15.08 29.72 -5.61
N GLY A 288 -14.37 30.45 -6.48
CA GLY A 288 -14.91 31.60 -7.21
C GLY A 288 -14.48 32.94 -6.59
N ASN A 289 -14.79 34.04 -7.30
CA ASN A 289 -14.64 35.40 -6.80
C ASN A 289 -13.22 35.71 -6.28
N GLY A 290 -12.21 35.33 -7.08
CA GLY A 290 -10.79 35.53 -6.78
C GLY A 290 -9.87 34.98 -7.88
N LEU A 291 -8.61 35.42 -7.89
CA LEU A 291 -7.58 34.88 -8.78
C LEU A 291 -7.06 33.57 -8.18
N HIS A 292 -7.37 32.44 -8.79
CA HIS A 292 -6.98 31.11 -8.28
C HIS A 292 -5.56 30.73 -8.71
N LEU A 293 -4.74 30.31 -7.75
CA LEU A 293 -3.36 29.84 -7.95
C LEU A 293 -3.09 28.58 -7.13
N SER A 294 -2.00 27.89 -7.45
CA SER A 294 -1.61 26.64 -6.81
C SER A 294 -0.17 26.72 -6.29
N PRO A 295 0.23 25.90 -5.30
CA PRO A 295 1.57 25.99 -4.72
C PRO A 295 2.67 25.49 -5.66
N ARG A 296 2.32 24.72 -6.70
CA ARG A 296 3.26 24.20 -7.71
C ARG A 296 2.66 24.23 -9.12
N PRO A 297 3.47 24.27 -10.19
CA PRO A 297 2.97 24.25 -11.57
C PRO A 297 2.14 22.99 -11.90
N HIS A 298 2.55 21.80 -11.44
CA HIS A 298 1.77 20.56 -11.65
C HIS A 298 0.40 20.61 -10.97
N HIS A 299 0.28 21.23 -9.79
CA HIS A 299 -1.02 21.49 -9.16
C HIS A 299 -1.85 22.47 -9.99
N ALA A 300 -1.23 23.51 -10.56
CA ALA A 300 -1.92 24.46 -11.43
C ALA A 300 -2.42 23.79 -12.72
N ARG A 301 -1.66 22.85 -13.29
CA ARG A 301 -2.03 22.06 -14.47
C ARG A 301 -3.31 21.25 -14.24
N TYR A 302 -3.50 20.68 -13.06
CA TYR A 302 -4.75 19.98 -12.71
C TYR A 302 -5.99 20.88 -12.94
N TYR A 303 -5.89 22.18 -12.65
CA TYR A 303 -6.99 23.13 -12.82
C TYR A 303 -7.12 23.70 -14.23
N PHE A 304 -6.16 23.42 -15.13
CA PHE A 304 -6.23 23.76 -16.54
C PHE A 304 -5.40 22.76 -17.36
N GLU A 305 -5.99 21.60 -17.64
CA GLU A 305 -5.30 20.46 -18.24
C GLU A 305 -4.61 20.77 -19.57
N SER A 306 -5.25 21.62 -20.40
CA SER A 306 -4.71 22.05 -21.69
C SER A 306 -3.80 23.28 -21.61
N ALA A 307 -3.34 23.69 -20.43
CA ALA A 307 -2.41 24.80 -20.29
C ALA A 307 -1.08 24.50 -21.00
N SER A 308 -0.61 25.44 -21.80
CA SER A 308 0.68 25.34 -22.49
C SER A 308 1.82 26.01 -21.73
N ARG A 309 1.51 26.92 -20.78
CA ARG A 309 2.49 27.76 -20.09
C ARG A 309 2.19 27.85 -18.59
N PHE A 310 3.22 28.13 -17.79
CA PHE A 310 3.11 28.31 -16.34
C PHE A 310 3.79 29.59 -15.89
N LEU A 311 3.16 30.26 -14.94
CA LEU A 311 3.61 31.54 -14.43
C LEU A 311 3.94 31.43 -12.95
N ARG A 312 5.11 31.92 -12.56
CA ARG A 312 5.47 32.18 -11.16
C ARG A 312 4.88 33.52 -10.76
N CYS A 313 4.14 33.52 -9.66
CA CYS A 313 3.40 34.67 -9.16
C CYS A 313 3.73 34.92 -7.68
N ALA A 314 3.58 36.16 -7.23
CA ALA A 314 3.63 36.54 -5.83
C ALA A 314 2.27 37.12 -5.39
N VAL A 315 1.86 36.77 -4.18
CA VAL A 315 0.62 37.23 -3.56
C VAL A 315 0.88 37.62 -2.12
N LYS A 316 0.42 38.80 -1.70
CA LYS A 316 0.51 39.23 -0.30
C LYS A 316 -0.35 38.37 0.61
N LEU A 317 0.17 38.05 1.80
CA LEU A 317 -0.51 37.16 2.74
C LEU A 317 -1.87 37.71 3.23
N ASP A 318 -2.05 39.03 3.25
CA ASP A 318 -3.31 39.71 3.64
C ASP A 318 -4.32 39.87 2.48
N GLU A 319 -3.97 39.41 1.28
CA GLU A 319 -4.78 39.54 0.06
C GLU A 319 -5.23 38.20 -0.52
N LEU A 320 -5.15 37.13 0.28
CA LEU A 320 -5.47 35.77 -0.15
C LEU A 320 -6.33 35.03 0.86
N THR A 321 -6.95 33.97 0.36
CA THR A 321 -7.66 32.96 1.14
C THR A 321 -7.19 31.60 0.65
N VAL A 322 -6.65 30.78 1.55
CA VAL A 322 -6.39 29.37 1.26
C VAL A 322 -7.73 28.65 1.14
N ILE A 323 -7.89 27.84 0.10
CA ILE A 323 -9.14 27.12 -0.21
C ILE A 323 -8.84 25.63 -0.43
N ASP A 324 -7.97 25.11 0.44
CA ASP A 324 -7.35 23.79 0.42
C ASP A 324 -8.30 22.73 0.99
N GLY A 325 -9.38 22.42 0.26
CA GLY A 325 -10.41 21.52 0.77
C GLY A 325 -11.72 21.42 -0.02
N ASN A 326 -11.83 22.08 -1.18
CA ASN A 326 -13.08 22.09 -1.98
C ASN A 326 -13.37 20.78 -2.74
N GLY A 327 -13.03 19.62 -2.18
CA GLY A 327 -13.37 18.29 -2.71
C GLY A 327 -12.46 17.75 -3.85
N SER A 328 -11.59 18.56 -4.45
CA SER A 328 -10.67 18.12 -5.51
C SER A 328 -9.41 17.40 -5.00
N GLY A 329 -9.09 17.53 -3.72
CA GLY A 329 -7.84 17.00 -3.13
C GLY A 329 -6.55 17.72 -3.58
N VAL A 330 -6.62 18.65 -4.54
CA VAL A 330 -5.46 19.39 -5.08
C VAL A 330 -5.37 20.78 -4.46
N PRO A 331 -4.22 21.18 -3.89
CA PRO A 331 -4.13 22.42 -3.13
C PRO A 331 -4.23 23.67 -4.01
N LYS A 332 -4.91 24.68 -3.51
CA LYS A 332 -5.05 26.00 -4.14
C LYS A 332 -5.37 27.09 -3.11
N LEU A 333 -5.06 28.32 -3.51
CA LEU A 333 -5.53 29.54 -2.88
C LEU A 333 -6.26 30.40 -3.89
N LYS A 334 -6.98 31.42 -3.41
CA LYS A 334 -7.46 32.53 -4.23
C LYS A 334 -6.95 33.86 -3.68
N ALA A 335 -6.79 34.82 -4.57
CA ALA A 335 -6.18 36.11 -4.25
C ALA A 335 -6.96 37.28 -4.84
N LYS A 336 -6.95 38.42 -4.14
CA LYS A 336 -7.45 39.71 -4.64
C LYS A 336 -6.53 40.29 -5.70
N ARG A 337 -5.21 40.25 -5.46
CA ARG A 337 -4.18 40.74 -6.38
C ARG A 337 -3.07 39.72 -6.54
N VAL A 338 -2.52 39.63 -7.75
CA VAL A 338 -1.45 38.69 -8.10
C VAL A 338 -0.42 39.44 -8.92
N ARG A 339 0.84 39.41 -8.47
CA ARG A 339 1.96 39.94 -9.23
C ARG A 339 2.59 38.82 -10.05
N VAL A 340 2.57 38.93 -11.38
CA VAL A 340 3.09 37.90 -12.28
C VAL A 340 4.57 38.16 -12.52
N LEU A 341 5.44 37.25 -12.07
CA LEU A 341 6.88 37.49 -12.00
C LEU A 341 7.61 37.03 -13.24
N ALA A 342 7.37 35.79 -13.65
CA ALA A 342 8.10 35.15 -14.73
C ALA A 342 7.33 33.93 -15.26
N GLU A 343 7.73 33.50 -16.44
CA GLU A 343 7.37 32.19 -16.96
C GLU A 343 8.30 31.11 -16.39
N VAL A 344 7.74 29.94 -16.08
CA VAL A 344 8.46 28.78 -15.54
C VAL A 344 8.09 27.50 -16.29
N ASP A 345 8.94 26.49 -16.18
CA ASP A 345 8.62 25.13 -16.61
C ASP A 345 7.69 24.40 -15.61
N ILE A 346 7.39 23.12 -15.87
CA ILE A 346 6.53 22.30 -15.00
C ILE A 346 7.13 22.02 -13.61
N ASP A 347 8.45 22.11 -13.49
CA ASP A 347 9.20 21.89 -12.26
C ASP A 347 9.35 23.20 -11.44
N GLY A 348 9.01 24.34 -12.04
CA GLY A 348 9.04 25.65 -11.41
C GLY A 348 10.32 26.44 -11.69
N ASN A 349 11.18 25.98 -12.60
CA ASN A 349 12.40 26.69 -12.98
C ASN A 349 12.07 27.84 -13.92
N THR A 350 12.65 29.01 -13.68
CA THR A 350 12.48 30.19 -14.53
C THR A 350 12.97 29.93 -15.95
N ILE A 351 12.10 30.14 -16.93
CA ILE A 351 12.46 30.08 -18.34
C ILE A 351 13.08 31.44 -18.70
N THR A 352 14.41 31.49 -18.78
CA THR A 352 15.10 32.64 -19.34
C THR A 352 14.99 32.57 -20.86
N LYS A 353 14.24 33.49 -21.47
CA LYS A 353 14.33 33.68 -22.92
C LYS A 353 15.75 34.15 -23.22
N GLY A 354 16.54 33.31 -23.89
CA GLY A 354 17.82 33.73 -24.43
C GLY A 354 17.62 35.00 -25.25
N LYS A 355 18.46 36.01 -25.01
CA LYS A 355 18.58 37.14 -25.93
C LYS A 355 19.02 36.56 -27.27
N HIS A 356 18.09 36.45 -28.21
CA HIS A 356 18.42 36.25 -29.63
C HIS A 356 18.85 37.57 -30.25
#